data_AF-A0A2V2N7H3-F1
#
_entry.id   AF-A0A2V2N7H3-F1
#
_cell.length_a   1.000
_cell.length_b   1.000
_cell.length_c   1.000
_cell.angle_alpha   90.00
_cell.angle_beta   90.00
_cell.angle_gamma   90.00
#
_symmetry.space_group_name_H-M   'P 1'
#
loop_
_entity.id
_entity.type
_entity.pdbx_description
1 polymer ?
#
loop_
_entity_poly.entity_id
_entity_poly.type
_entity_poly.pdbx_seq_one_letter_code
_entity_poly.pdbx_strand_id
1 'polypeptide(L)'
;MKKLTSTNNYPSEVDWEKYNLLKSMFDGIFNELKILSKGKQKDELNPLKITKINFLLSKIKDLLVDQPSAEFLDLLNAENLPLSSDAIIIMSHYETALNEYWKKYHKLFPLL
;
A
#
# COMPACT_ATOMS: atom_id res chain seq x y z
N MET A 1 22.03 -32.07 -10.90
CA MET A 1 20.67 -31.74 -11.35
C MET A 1 20.09 -30.68 -10.43
N LYS A 2 20.00 -29.41 -10.85
CA LYS A 2 19.25 -28.39 -10.09
C LYS A 2 17.78 -28.51 -10.49
N LYS A 3 16.94 -29.06 -9.62
CA LYS A 3 15.49 -28.88 -9.71
C LYS A 3 15.20 -27.48 -9.16
N LEU A 4 15.20 -26.48 -10.04
CA LEU A 4 14.53 -25.21 -9.76
C LEU A 4 13.04 -25.48 -9.98
N THR A 5 12.31 -25.79 -8.91
CA THR A 5 10.85 -25.82 -8.94
C THR A 5 10.36 -24.37 -8.92
N SER A 6 10.21 -23.78 -10.10
CA SER A 6 9.51 -22.51 -10.28
C SER A 6 8.01 -22.75 -10.07
N THR A 7 7.54 -22.68 -8.83
CA THR A 7 6.13 -22.34 -8.56
C THR A 7 5.98 -20.90 -9.02
N ASN A 8 5.39 -20.70 -10.20
CA ASN A 8 5.12 -19.37 -10.71
C ASN A 8 4.09 -18.67 -9.79
N ASN A 9 4.56 -17.82 -8.88
CA ASN A 9 3.74 -16.97 -8.01
C ASN A 9 3.17 -15.80 -8.83
N TYR A 10 2.31 -16.10 -9.80
CA TYR A 10 1.50 -15.09 -10.48
C TYR A 10 0.21 -14.86 -9.68
N PRO A 11 -0.24 -13.60 -9.57
CA PRO A 11 -1.54 -13.31 -8.96
C PRO A 11 -2.68 -13.90 -9.79
N SER A 12 -3.80 -14.17 -9.12
CA SER A 12 -5.06 -14.55 -9.79
C SER A 12 -5.83 -13.30 -10.27
N GLU A 13 -6.89 -13.48 -11.06
CA GLU A 13 -7.81 -12.39 -11.41
C GLU A 13 -8.44 -11.75 -10.17
N VAL A 14 -8.81 -12.56 -9.17
CA VAL A 14 -9.33 -12.07 -7.88
C VAL A 14 -8.30 -11.20 -7.16
N ASP A 15 -7.01 -11.55 -7.21
CA ASP A 15 -5.96 -10.74 -6.61
C ASP A 15 -5.71 -9.45 -7.40
N TRP A 16 -5.91 -9.48 -8.72
CA TRP A 16 -5.85 -8.28 -9.56
C TRP A 16 -7.02 -7.32 -9.31
N GLU A 17 -8.24 -7.83 -9.15
CA GLU A 17 -9.40 -7.03 -8.76
C GLU A 17 -9.20 -6.39 -7.38
N LYS A 18 -8.71 -7.17 -6.41
CA LYS A 18 -8.31 -6.65 -5.10
C LYS A 18 -7.25 -5.57 -5.22
N TYR A 19 -6.23 -5.78 -6.04
CA TYR A 19 -5.21 -4.76 -6.31
C TYR A 19 -5.84 -3.45 -6.80
N ASN A 20 -6.71 -3.50 -7.81
CA ASN A 20 -7.36 -2.32 -8.38
C ASN A 20 -8.20 -1.57 -7.33
N LEU A 21 -8.99 -2.29 -6.55
CA LEU A 21 -9.78 -1.72 -5.46
C LEU A 21 -8.90 -1.06 -4.40
N LEU A 22 -7.90 -1.79 -3.90
CA LEU A 22 -7.02 -1.30 -2.84
C LEU A 22 -6.17 -0.12 -3.31
N LYS A 23 -5.69 -0.13 -4.55
CA LYS A 23 -4.95 0.99 -5.16
C LYS A 23 -5.81 2.24 -5.24
N SER A 24 -7.06 2.12 -5.70
CA SER A 24 -7.98 3.26 -5.78
C SER A 24 -8.28 3.86 -4.41
N MET A 25 -8.55 3.01 -3.40
CA MET A 25 -8.75 3.46 -2.02
C MET A 25 -7.49 4.13 -1.45
N PHE A 26 -6.32 3.56 -1.72
CA PHE A 26 -5.03 4.09 -1.30
C PHE A 26 -4.78 5.48 -1.88
N ASP A 27 -5.01 5.66 -3.18
CA ASP A 27 -4.80 6.94 -3.87
C ASP A 27 -5.71 8.03 -3.32
N GLY A 28 -6.96 7.71 -3.00
CA GLY A 28 -7.89 8.63 -2.35
C GLY A 28 -7.37 9.14 -1.01
N ILE A 29 -7.01 8.22 -0.11
CA ILE A 29 -6.47 8.56 1.22
C ILE A 29 -5.13 9.30 1.09
N PHE A 30 -4.26 8.86 0.20
CA PHE A 30 -2.93 9.44 0.07
C PHE A 30 -2.97 10.87 -0.48
N ASN A 31 -3.88 11.15 -1.43
CA ASN A 31 -4.10 12.51 -1.91
C ASN A 31 -4.70 13.41 -0.82
N GLU A 32 -5.67 12.92 -0.05
CA GLU A 32 -6.22 13.68 1.08
C GLU A 32 -5.12 14.03 2.08
N LEU A 33 -4.27 13.06 2.44
CA LEU A 33 -3.17 13.26 3.36
C LEU A 33 -2.14 14.27 2.83
N LYS A 34 -1.77 14.21 1.54
CA LYS A 34 -0.89 15.18 0.86
C LYS A 34 -1.48 16.60 0.84
N ILE A 35 -2.81 16.75 0.83
CA ILE A 35 -3.48 18.05 0.90
C ILE A 35 -3.42 18.58 2.34
N LEU A 36 -3.76 17.75 3.32
CA LEU A 36 -3.73 18.10 4.74
C LEU A 36 -2.33 18.53 5.19
N SER A 37 -1.27 17.83 4.75
CA SER A 37 0.11 18.12 5.15
C SER A 37 0.65 19.45 4.62
N LYS A 38 -0.02 20.08 3.64
CA LYS A 38 0.35 21.41 3.10
C LYS A 38 -0.22 22.55 3.93
N GLY A 39 -1.16 22.26 4.85
CA GLY A 39 -1.67 23.24 5.80
C GLY A 39 -0.56 23.81 6.68
N LYS A 40 -0.71 25.07 7.13
CA LYS A 40 0.28 25.71 8.01
C LYS A 40 0.38 25.07 9.40
N GLN A 41 -0.62 24.27 9.80
CA GLN A 41 -0.60 23.52 11.05
C GLN A 41 -0.03 22.13 10.78
N LYS A 42 0.97 21.73 11.57
CA LYS A 42 1.47 20.36 11.58
C LYS A 42 0.44 19.52 12.33
N ASP A 43 -0.53 18.99 11.60
CA ASP A 43 -1.64 18.25 12.21
C ASP A 43 -1.21 16.81 12.49
N GLU A 44 -1.27 16.45 13.77
CA GLU A 44 -1.28 15.08 14.24
C GLU A 44 -2.52 14.36 13.67
N LEU A 45 -2.34 13.11 13.25
CA LEU A 45 -3.48 12.28 12.85
C LEU A 45 -4.24 11.82 14.09
N ASN A 46 -5.56 12.01 14.08
CA ASN A 46 -6.39 11.48 15.15
C ASN A 46 -6.50 9.93 15.08
N PRO A 47 -6.90 9.26 16.19
CA PRO A 47 -6.97 7.79 16.24
C PRO A 47 -7.87 7.15 15.19
N LEU A 48 -8.97 7.81 14.80
CA LEU A 48 -9.88 7.30 13.77
C LEU A 48 -9.18 7.23 12.40
N LYS A 49 -8.46 8.28 12.02
CA LYS A 49 -7.68 8.33 10.77
C LYS A 49 -6.61 7.25 10.77
N ILE A 50 -5.83 7.14 11.86
CA ILE A 50 -4.77 6.11 12.00
C ILE A 50 -5.37 4.71 11.82
N THR A 51 -6.48 4.41 12.49
CA THR A 51 -7.15 3.11 12.42
C THR A 51 -7.58 2.77 11.00
N LYS A 52 -8.18 3.73 10.27
CA LYS A 52 -8.63 3.53 8.89
C LYS A 52 -7.48 3.36 7.92
N ILE A 53 -6.41 4.15 8.06
CA ILE A 53 -5.19 4.02 7.26
C ILE A 53 -4.57 2.65 7.50
N ASN A 54 -4.33 2.26 8.76
CA ASN A 54 -3.72 0.97 9.09
C ASN A 54 -4.55 -0.22 8.62
N PHE A 55 -5.88 -0.14 8.67
CA PHE A 55 -6.73 -1.17 8.09
C PHE A 55 -6.45 -1.35 6.59
N LEU A 56 -6.42 -0.27 5.82
CA LEU A 56 -6.12 -0.34 4.39
C LEU A 56 -4.69 -0.84 4.13
N LEU A 57 -3.69 -0.28 4.85
CA LEU A 57 -2.29 -0.68 4.70
C LEU A 57 -2.10 -2.17 5.01
N SER A 58 -2.77 -2.72 6.02
CA SER A 58 -2.72 -4.16 6.31
C SER A 58 -3.21 -5.02 5.14
N LYS A 59 -4.30 -4.60 4.47
CA LYS A 59 -4.81 -5.33 3.29
C LYS A 59 -3.88 -5.26 2.09
N ILE A 60 -3.22 -4.13 1.90
CA ILE A 60 -2.20 -4.00 0.85
C ILE A 60 -0.99 -4.87 1.19
N LYS A 61 -0.55 -4.88 2.44
CA LYS A 61 0.58 -5.70 2.90
C LYS A 61 0.29 -7.19 2.70
N ASP A 62 -0.93 -7.65 3.04
CA ASP A 62 -1.37 -9.03 2.80
C ASP A 62 -1.34 -9.39 1.30
N LEU A 63 -1.83 -8.51 0.43
CA LEU A 63 -1.80 -8.70 -1.03
C LEU A 63 -0.36 -8.83 -1.55
N LEU A 64 0.57 -8.07 -0.97
CA LEU A 64 1.95 -7.98 -1.42
C LEU A 64 2.89 -8.94 -0.66
N VAL A 65 2.38 -9.85 0.17
CA VAL A 65 3.19 -10.67 1.11
C VAL A 65 4.30 -11.47 0.42
N ASP A 66 4.07 -11.94 -0.80
CA ASP A 66 5.04 -12.70 -1.59
C ASP A 66 5.93 -11.82 -2.49
N GLN A 67 5.82 -10.50 -2.38
CA GLN A 67 6.68 -9.55 -3.10
C GLN A 67 7.86 -9.11 -2.24
N PRO A 68 9.03 -8.84 -2.85
CA PRO A 68 10.19 -8.30 -2.13
C PRO A 68 9.90 -7.00 -1.39
N SER A 69 8.92 -6.21 -1.84
CA SER A 69 8.55 -4.95 -1.20
C SER A 69 7.92 -5.12 0.19
N ALA A 70 7.38 -6.30 0.53
CA ALA A 70 6.62 -6.53 1.76
C ALA A 70 7.41 -6.21 3.04
N GLU A 71 8.74 -6.37 3.01
CA GLU A 71 9.61 -6.10 4.16
C GLU A 71 9.72 -4.60 4.52
N PHE A 72 9.36 -3.70 3.58
CA PHE A 72 9.43 -2.24 3.77
C PHE A 72 8.07 -1.60 4.08
N LEU A 73 7.02 -2.43 4.23
CA LEU A 73 5.65 -1.97 4.43
C LEU A 73 5.28 -1.94 5.90
N ASP A 74 5.46 -0.78 6.54
CA ASP A 74 5.13 -0.57 7.94
C ASP A 74 3.70 -0.06 8.14
N LEU A 75 3.15 -0.26 9.34
CA LEU A 75 1.91 0.40 9.75
C LEU A 75 2.25 1.70 10.48
N LEU A 76 1.31 2.66 10.47
CA LEU A 76 1.43 3.85 11.29
C LEU A 76 1.43 3.46 12.77
N ASN A 77 2.37 4.00 13.55
CA ASN A 77 2.39 3.81 14.99
C ASN A 77 1.21 4.57 15.63
N ALA A 78 0.34 3.86 16.35
CA ALA A 78 -0.82 4.45 17.01
C ALA A 78 -0.51 4.97 18.43
N GLU A 79 0.61 4.55 19.04
CA GLU A 79 1.00 4.97 20.40
C GLU A 79 1.59 6.39 20.42
N ASN A 80 2.20 6.81 19.32
CA ASN A 80 2.66 8.18 19.10
C ASN A 80 1.88 8.72 17.91
N LEU A 81 0.84 9.54 18.16
CA LEU A 81 0.00 10.13 17.10
C LEU A 81 0.89 10.73 16.00
N PRO A 82 1.01 10.08 14.82
CA PRO A 82 2.02 10.47 13.86
C PRO A 82 1.60 11.79 13.22
N LEU A 83 2.58 12.62 12.91
CA LEU A 83 2.33 13.81 12.11
C LEU A 83 1.90 13.36 10.71
N SER A 84 1.08 14.18 10.05
CA SER A 84 0.68 13.94 8.67
C SER A 84 1.89 13.73 7.73
N SER A 85 3.04 14.37 8.01
CA SER A 85 4.30 14.16 7.28
C SER A 85 4.89 12.76 7.45
N ASP A 86 4.84 12.21 8.67
CA ASP A 86 5.40 10.88 8.97
C ASP A 86 4.53 9.80 8.29
N ALA A 87 3.21 9.99 8.34
CA ALA A 87 2.28 9.14 7.63
C ALA A 87 2.47 9.19 6.11
N ILE A 88 2.79 10.36 5.53
CA ILE A 88 3.10 10.47 4.09
C ILE A 88 4.33 9.64 3.71
N ILE A 89 5.37 9.65 4.55
CA ILE A 89 6.59 8.86 4.28
C ILE A 89 6.23 7.37 4.23
N ILE A 90 5.53 6.86 5.25
CA ILE A 90 5.11 5.46 5.29
C ILE A 90 4.22 5.13 4.09
N MET A 91 3.22 5.96 3.79
CA MET A 91 2.34 5.74 2.64
C MET A 91 3.12 5.75 1.31
N SER A 92 4.17 6.57 1.15
CA SER A 92 4.96 6.60 -0.09
C SER A 92 5.66 5.27 -0.41
N HIS A 93 6.03 4.48 0.62
CA HIS A 93 6.57 3.14 0.42
C HIS A 93 5.51 2.20 -0.17
N TYR A 94 4.26 2.30 0.30
CA TYR A 94 3.14 1.54 -0.26
C TYR A 94 2.82 1.97 -1.70
N GLU A 95 2.86 3.28 -2.00
CA GLU A 95 2.68 3.77 -3.38
C GLU A 95 3.71 3.13 -4.33
N THR A 96 4.97 3.10 -3.90
CA THR A 96 6.05 2.48 -4.68
C THR A 96 5.84 0.97 -4.84
N ALA A 97 5.49 0.27 -3.76
CA ALA A 97 5.25 -1.18 -3.78
C ALA A 97 4.08 -1.56 -4.71
N LEU A 98 2.96 -0.81 -4.66
CA LEU A 98 1.82 -1.00 -5.55
C LEU A 98 2.19 -0.73 -7.02
N ASN A 99 2.97 0.32 -7.29
CA ASN A 99 3.44 0.62 -8.64
C ASN A 99 4.35 -0.47 -9.20
N GLU A 100 5.25 -1.03 -8.39
CA GLU A 100 6.11 -2.16 -8.80
C GLU A 100 5.29 -3.43 -9.05
N TYR A 101 4.30 -3.71 -8.21
CA TYR A 101 3.36 -4.81 -8.42
C TYR A 101 2.63 -4.67 -9.77
N TRP A 102 2.10 -3.48 -10.07
CA TRP A 102 1.44 -3.20 -11.34
C TRP A 102 2.39 -3.38 -12.52
N LYS A 103 3.60 -2.79 -12.48
CA LYS A 103 4.60 -2.93 -13.55
C LYS A 103 4.89 -4.40 -13.87
N LYS A 104 4.96 -5.24 -12.84
CA LYS A 104 5.24 -6.67 -12.97
C LYS A 104 4.08 -7.46 -13.59
N TYR A 105 2.83 -7.17 -13.24
CA TYR A 105 1.71 -8.05 -13.56
C TYR A 105 0.63 -7.49 -14.49
N HIS A 106 0.56 -6.17 -14.75
CA HIS A 106 -0.53 -5.57 -15.55
C HIS A 106 -0.72 -6.20 -16.95
N LYS A 107 0.36 -6.66 -17.58
CA LYS A 107 0.29 -7.31 -18.91
C LYS A 107 -0.40 -8.66 -18.89
N LEU A 108 -0.55 -9.29 -17.73
CA LEU A 108 -1.27 -10.54 -17.55
C LEU A 108 -2.80 -10.33 -17.49
N PHE A 109 -3.26 -9.11 -17.22
CA PHE A 109 -4.68 -8.75 -17.09
C PHE A 109 -5.07 -7.56 -17.99
N PRO A 110 -4.94 -7.69 -19.32
CA PRO A 110 -5.13 -6.57 -20.25
C PRO A 110 -6.60 -6.15 -20.49
N LEU A 111 -7.59 -6.88 -19.95
CA LEU A 111 -9.01 -6.78 -20.31
C LEU A 111 -9.97 -6.65 -19.11
N LEU A 112 -9.45 -6.41 -17.91
CA LEU A 112 -10.19 -5.99 -16.72
C LEU A 112 -9.89 -4.51 -16.44
#